data_AF-A0A838YK57-F1
#
_entry.id   AF-A0A838YK57-F1
#
_cell.length_a   1.000
_cell.length_b   1.000
_cell.length_c   1.000
_cell.angle_alpha   90.00
_cell.angle_beta   90.00
_cell.angle_gamma   90.00
#
_symmetry.space_group_name_H-M   'P 1'
#
loop_
_entity.id
_entity.type
_entity.pdbx_description
1 polymer ?
#
loop_
_entity_poly.entity_id
_entity_poly.type
_entity_poly.pdbx_seq_one_letter_code
_entity_poly.pdbx_strand_id
1 'polypeptide(L)' 'MSQKLYDIISKVMSVNVSILRDEIGPDDIESWDSFNGLLLVDELESTFNISFSLEEK' A
#
# COMPACT_ATOMS: atom_id res chain seq x y z
N MET A 1 11.38 6.60 -5.20
CA MET A 1 10.40 6.44 -4.11
C MET A 1 11.10 6.24 -2.77
N SER A 2 10.46 6.59 -1.65
CA SER A 2 10.99 6.35 -0.30
C SER A 2 10.90 4.87 0.05
N GLN A 3 12.01 4.24 0.45
CA GLN A 3 12.05 2.81 0.85
C GLN A 3 10.96 2.43 1.88
N LYS A 4 10.62 3.36 2.77
CA LYS A 4 9.53 3.20 3.75
C LYS A 4 8.19 2.82 3.12
N LEU A 5 7.84 3.39 1.97
CA LEU A 5 6.56 3.08 1.30
C LEU A 5 6.54 1.64 0.82
N TYR A 6 7.63 1.17 0.22
CA TYR A 6 7.73 -0.23 -0.20
C TYR A 6 7.75 -1.20 0.98
N ASP A 7 8.36 -0.84 2.11
CA ASP A 7 8.28 -1.67 3.34
C ASP A 7 6.83 -1.83 3.83
N ILE A 8 6.04 -0.74 3.83
CA ILE A 8 4.63 -0.79 4.24
C ILE A 8 3.82 -1.66 3.28
N ILE A 9 3.97 -1.45 1.96
CA ILE A 9 3.28 -2.25 0.94
C ILE A 9 3.69 -3.72 1.03
N SER A 10 4.99 -4.00 1.20
CA SER A 10 5.53 -5.37 1.35
C SER A 10 4.92 -6.09 2.55
N LYS A 11 4.78 -5.37 3.68
CA LYS A 11 4.21 -5.89 4.92
C LYS A 11 2.71 -6.14 4.80
N VAL A 12 1.95 -5.19 4.26
CA VAL A 12 0.48 -5.30 4.11
C VAL A 12 0.13 -6.37 3.08
N MET A 13 0.80 -6.37 1.93
CA MET A 13 0.54 -7.31 0.84
C MET A 13 1.23 -8.66 1.04
N SER A 14 2.04 -8.83 2.10
CA SER A 14 2.82 -10.05 2.38
C SER A 14 3.68 -10.51 1.19
N VAL A 15 4.21 -9.55 0.42
CA VAL A 15 5.08 -9.80 -0.74
C VAL A 15 6.49 -9.31 -0.47
N ASN A 16 7.47 -9.81 -1.24
CA ASN A 16 8.86 -9.37 -1.09
C ASN A 16 9.06 -7.96 -1.67
N VAL A 17 9.66 -7.05 -0.90
CA VAL A 17 10.00 -5.68 -1.36
C VAL A 17 10.78 -5.64 -2.69
N SER A 18 11.51 -6.70 -3.03
CA SER A 18 12.28 -6.82 -4.28
C SER A 18 11.42 -6.95 -5.54
N ILE A 19 10.17 -7.41 -5.39
CA ILE A 19 9.21 -7.42 -6.50
C ILE A 19 8.52 -6.07 -6.62
N LEU A 20 8.61 -5.20 -5.60
CA LEU A 20 7.92 -3.93 -5.59
C LEU A 20 8.58 -2.92 -6.52
N ARG A 21 7.77 -2.32 -7.39
CA ARG A 21 8.17 -1.33 -8.41
C ARG A 21 7.07 -0.28 -8.58
N ASP A 22 7.40 0.81 -9.25
CA ASP A 22 6.42 1.89 -9.51
C ASP A 22 5.31 1.47 -10.48
N GLU A 23 5.53 0.39 -11.24
CA GLU A 23 4.64 -0.07 -12.32
C GLU A 23 3.66 -1.16 -11.90
N ILE A 24 3.87 -1.78 -10.74
CA ILE A 24 2.99 -2.84 -10.25
C ILE A 24 1.78 -2.25 -9.52
N GLY A 25 0.61 -2.84 -9.78
CA GLY A 25 -0.64 -2.43 -9.18
C GLY A 25 -1.44 -3.60 -8.60
N PRO A 26 -2.74 -3.37 -8.38
CA PRO A 26 -3.66 -4.40 -7.91
C PRO A 26 -3.75 -5.63 -8.82
N ASP A 27 -3.60 -5.43 -10.13
CA ASP A 27 -3.63 -6.52 -11.11
C ASP A 27 -2.40 -7.44 -11.04
N ASP A 28 -1.27 -6.94 -10.51
CA ASP A 28 -0.01 -7.69 -10.41
C ASP A 28 0.15 -8.41 -9.07
N ILE A 29 -0.53 -7.93 -8.01
CA ILE A 29 -0.44 -8.47 -6.66
C ILE A 29 -1.79 -9.08 -6.28
N GLU A 30 -1.85 -10.42 -6.22
CA GLU A 30 -3.07 -11.15 -5.84
C GLU A 30 -3.61 -10.73 -4.46
N SER A 31 -2.73 -10.42 -3.51
CA SER A 31 -3.11 -9.95 -2.18
C SER A 31 -3.60 -8.50 -2.17
N TRP A 32 -3.50 -7.74 -3.26
CA TRP A 32 -3.98 -6.36 -3.32
C TRP A 32 -5.47 -6.33 -3.65
N ASP A 33 -6.26 -6.84 -2.72
CA ASP A 33 -7.71 -6.81 -2.74
C ASP A 33 -8.28 -5.56 -2.03
N SER A 34 -9.61 -5.43 -2.05
CA SER A 34 -10.30 -4.32 -1.37
C SER A 34 -10.03 -4.25 0.13
N PHE A 35 -9.72 -5.38 0.79
CA PHE A 35 -9.46 -5.42 2.23
C PHE A 35 -8.02 -4.97 2.55
N ASN A 36 -7.03 -5.53 1.88
CA ASN A 36 -5.63 -5.16 2.05
C ASN A 36 -5.36 -3.74 1.52
N GLY A 37 -6.13 -3.27 0.54
CA GLY A 37 -6.14 -1.87 0.13
C GLY A 37 -6.54 -0.92 1.26
N LEU A 38 -7.56 -1.26 2.05
CA LEU A 38 -7.95 -0.45 3.22
C LEU A 38 -6.89 -0.51 4.33
N LEU A 39 -6.31 -1.69 4.58
CA LEU A 39 -5.25 -1.85 5.57
C LEU A 39 -3.99 -1.05 5.19
N LEU A 40 -3.69 -0.97 3.88
CA LEU A 40 -2.59 -0.15 3.37
C LEU A 40 -2.83 1.33 3.66
N VAL A 41 -4.04 1.84 3.40
CA VAL A 41 -4.42 3.22 3.69
C VAL A 41 -4.24 3.51 5.18
N ASP A 42 -4.75 2.65 6.06
CA ASP A 42 -4.65 2.80 7.52
C ASP A 42 -3.18 2.85 8.02
N GLU A 43 -2.34 1.91 7.56
CA GLU A 43 -0.90 1.91 7.92
C GLU A 43 -0.18 3.17 7.40
N LEU A 44 -0.57 3.69 6.24
CA LEU A 44 -0.02 4.94 5.69
C LEU A 44 -0.44 6.15 6.52
N GLU A 45 -1.72 6.26 6.87
CA GLU A 45 -2.25 7.32 7.74
C GLU A 45 -1.50 7.34 9.08
N SER A 46 -1.37 6.17 9.70
CA SER A 46 -0.67 6.01 10.98
C SER A 46 0.83 6.33 10.86
N THR A 47 1.51 5.80 9.84
CA THR A 47 2.97 5.97 9.68
C THR A 47 3.38 7.40 9.33
N PHE A 48 2.59 8.07 8.49
CA PHE A 48 2.88 9.44 8.05
C PHE A 48 2.14 10.49 8.88
N ASN A 49 1.29 10.07 9.83
CA ASN A 49 0.44 10.92 10.63
C ASN A 49 -0.41 11.86 9.73
N ILE A 50 -0.97 11.29 8.67
CA ILE A 50 -1.85 11.93 7.70
C ILE A 50 -3.23 11.30 7.77
N SER A 51 -4.23 11.94 7.18
CA SER A 51 -5.50 11.27 6.89
C SER A 51 -5.91 11.53 5.45
N PHE A 52 -6.34 10.49 4.76
CA PHE A 52 -6.86 10.58 3.40
C PHE A 52 -8.35 10.96 3.48
N SER A 53 -8.73 12.06 2.85
CA SER A 53 -10.13 12.36 2.62
C SER A 53 -10.66 11.44 1.51
N LEU A 54 -11.72 10.71 1.81
CA LEU A 54 -12.54 10.07 0.78
C LEU A 54 -13.36 11.17 0.09
N GLU A 55 -12.71 11.99 -0.73
CA GLU A 55 -13.42 12.84 -1.69
C GLU A 55 -13.99 11.93 -2.78
N GLU A 56 -15.24 11.49 -2.60
CA GLU A 56 -16.05 10.98 -3.70
C GLU A 56 -16.26 12.12 -4.71
N LYS A 57 -15.73 11.94 -5.92
CA LYS A 57 -16.06 12.77 -7.09
C LYS A 57 -17.00 12.02 -8.02
#